data_AF-A0A445MYA2-F1
#
_entry.id   AF-A0A445MYA2-F1
#
_cell.length_a   1.000
_cell.length_b   1.000
_cell.length_c   1.000
_cell.angle_alpha   90.00
_cell.angle_beta   90.00
_cell.angle_gamma   90.00
#
_symmetry.space_group_name_H-M   'P 1'
#
loop_
_entity.id
_entity.type
_entity.pdbx_description
1 polymer ?
#
loop_
_entity_poly.entity_id
_entity_poly.type
_entity_poly.pdbx_seq_one_letter_code
_entity_poly.pdbx_strand_id
1 'polypeptide(L)'
;MRIFKIYIGFMIMFVCIPITSSAYDFNTVHPAINEYAVNQSDLEDILINRLGFSKGIETVFQKEFDKMTIVQWVQLGGRMEDQPESRGVEHFFDPFETWDDAGLSIIPLSFSSLWWAALPRQDIGTFPGGGSHSWFDARKGFWLGLTSTTKAERDTNFAECFRSIGHVMHLVSDLSVPAHVRDDCHYPDWPFNDPDPYELWTQKEAKNLVYTGPNSTFDALIFDRAVNLEQIPLPISALWDQDRYDGTNPEVTWSDQQVGLAEFSNANFFRADKIMTRRSI
;
A
#
# COMPACT_ATOMS: atom_id res chain seq x y z
N MET A 1 27.05 -8.88 3.59
CA MET A 1 27.60 -10.26 3.46
C MET A 1 26.82 -11.16 4.42
N ARG A 2 25.77 -11.86 3.95
CA ARG A 2 24.87 -12.67 4.79
C ARG A 2 25.61 -13.90 5.33
N ILE A 3 25.67 -14.07 6.65
CA ILE A 3 26.17 -15.30 7.28
C ILE A 3 24.97 -16.24 7.46
N PHE A 4 24.91 -17.27 6.62
CA PHE A 4 23.92 -18.36 6.73
C PHE A 4 24.15 -19.14 8.03
N LYS A 5 23.19 -19.12 8.96
CA LYS A 5 23.08 -20.14 10.00
C LYS A 5 22.14 -21.22 9.51
N ILE A 6 22.72 -22.35 9.11
CA ILE A 6 22.00 -23.57 8.72
C ILE A 6 21.60 -24.30 9.99
N TYR A 7 20.30 -24.47 10.23
CA TYR A 7 19.77 -25.49 11.13
C TYR A 7 19.05 -26.55 10.29
N ILE A 8 19.58 -27.77 10.30
CA ILE A 8 18.98 -28.95 9.68
C ILE A 8 18.11 -29.64 10.74
N GLY A 9 16.83 -29.87 10.43
CA GLY A 9 15.99 -30.70 11.30
C GLY A 9 14.52 -30.81 10.92
N PHE A 10 14.23 -31.76 10.03
CA PHE A 10 12.96 -32.48 9.80
C PHE A 10 11.82 -31.86 8.97
N MET A 11 11.57 -32.58 7.88
CA MET A 11 10.48 -32.53 6.90
C MET A 11 9.11 -32.60 7.57
N ILE A 12 8.34 -31.51 7.47
CA ILE A 12 6.89 -31.50 7.71
C ILE A 12 6.22 -31.38 6.34
N MET A 13 5.25 -32.27 6.09
CA MET A 13 4.34 -32.27 4.96
C MET A 13 3.99 -30.85 4.52
N PHE A 14 4.35 -30.49 3.28
CA PHE A 14 3.71 -29.39 2.55
C PHE A 14 2.24 -29.75 2.37
N VAL A 15 1.41 -29.42 3.36
CA VAL A 15 0.03 -29.08 3.04
C VAL A 15 0.13 -27.72 2.39
N CYS A 16 -0.03 -27.67 1.06
CA CYS A 16 -0.25 -26.43 0.34
C CYS A 16 -1.61 -25.87 0.77
N ILE A 17 -1.69 -25.33 1.99
CA ILE A 17 -2.71 -24.37 2.34
C ILE A 17 -2.23 -23.08 1.69
N PRO A 18 -2.94 -22.53 0.69
CA PRO A 18 -2.64 -21.19 0.23
C PRO A 18 -2.78 -20.28 1.45
N ILE A 19 -1.67 -19.77 1.96
CA ILE A 19 -1.70 -18.77 3.03
C ILE A 19 -2.06 -17.47 2.33
N THR A 20 -3.35 -17.18 2.27
CA THR A 20 -3.88 -15.92 1.81
C THR A 20 -4.14 -15.02 3.02
N SER A 21 -3.86 -13.73 2.93
CA SER A 21 -4.39 -12.75 3.88
C SER A 21 -5.49 -12.04 3.12
N SER A 22 -6.74 -12.44 3.36
CA SER A 22 -7.87 -11.88 2.63
C SER A 22 -8.15 -10.49 3.19
N ALA A 23 -8.04 -9.48 2.34
CA ALA A 23 -8.35 -8.11 2.71
C ALA A 23 -9.86 -7.87 2.60
N TYR A 24 -10.41 -7.35 3.68
CA TYR A 24 -11.84 -7.43 3.98
C TYR A 24 -12.70 -6.43 3.18
N ASP A 25 -12.08 -5.43 2.54
CA ASP A 25 -12.79 -4.36 1.82
C ASP A 25 -12.34 -4.11 0.39
N PHE A 26 -12.56 -5.14 -0.43
CA PHE A 26 -12.28 -5.10 -1.86
C PHE A 26 -12.99 -3.97 -2.64
N ASN A 27 -14.17 -3.50 -2.22
CA ASN A 27 -15.01 -2.66 -3.08
C ASN A 27 -15.33 -1.26 -2.54
N THR A 28 -15.09 -0.97 -1.26
CA THR A 28 -15.63 0.26 -0.65
C THR A 28 -14.57 1.20 -0.08
N VAL A 29 -13.85 0.85 0.98
CA VAL A 29 -12.97 1.79 1.69
C VAL A 29 -11.74 2.18 0.87
N HIS A 30 -10.92 1.26 0.37
CA HIS A 30 -9.72 1.63 -0.41
C HIS A 30 -10.04 2.40 -1.70
N PRO A 31 -11.04 1.98 -2.52
CA PRO A 31 -11.46 2.79 -3.66
C PRO A 31 -11.95 4.18 -3.27
N ALA A 32 -12.67 4.32 -2.15
CA ALA A 32 -13.10 5.63 -1.66
C ALA A 32 -11.90 6.48 -1.22
N ILE A 33 -10.98 5.96 -0.39
CA ILE A 33 -9.75 6.67 0.00
C ILE A 33 -9.02 7.19 -1.24
N ASN A 34 -8.86 6.34 -2.25
CA ASN A 34 -8.21 6.68 -3.51
C ASN A 34 -8.91 7.81 -4.27
N GLU A 35 -10.23 7.73 -4.42
CA GLU A 35 -11.05 8.77 -5.05
C GLU A 35 -10.93 10.10 -4.31
N TYR A 36 -11.07 10.09 -2.99
CA TYR A 36 -11.01 11.30 -2.17
C TYR A 36 -9.62 11.92 -2.17
N ALA A 37 -8.56 11.11 -2.18
CA ALA A 37 -7.19 11.60 -2.30
C ALA A 37 -6.94 12.24 -3.68
N VAL A 38 -7.41 11.62 -4.77
CA VAL A 38 -7.35 12.21 -6.11
C VAL A 38 -8.05 13.57 -6.15
N ASN A 39 -9.28 13.65 -5.66
CA ASN A 39 -10.10 14.87 -5.66
C ASN A 39 -9.56 16.00 -4.78
N GLN A 40 -8.79 15.68 -3.73
CA GLN A 40 -8.22 16.66 -2.79
C GLN A 40 -6.77 17.06 -3.13
N SER A 41 -6.14 16.37 -4.08
CA SER A 41 -4.77 16.64 -4.50
C SER A 41 -4.69 17.66 -5.64
N ASP A 42 -3.48 18.14 -5.92
CA ASP A 42 -3.18 18.98 -7.09
C ASP A 42 -3.17 18.19 -8.42
N LEU A 43 -3.62 16.92 -8.43
CA LEU A 43 -3.56 16.08 -9.63
C LEU A 43 -4.36 16.68 -10.79
N GLU A 44 -5.55 17.23 -10.54
CA GLU A 44 -6.36 17.92 -11.55
C GLU A 44 -5.56 19.03 -12.26
N ASP A 45 -4.92 19.90 -11.47
CA ASP A 45 -4.09 21.00 -11.98
C ASP A 45 -2.91 20.48 -12.79
N ILE A 46 -2.19 19.48 -12.27
CA ILE A 46 -1.04 18.86 -12.96
C ILE A 46 -1.47 18.27 -14.30
N LEU A 47 -2.59 17.55 -14.34
CA LEU A 47 -3.09 16.90 -15.56
C LEU A 47 -3.45 17.94 -16.63
N ILE A 48 -4.17 19.00 -16.26
CA ILE A 48 -4.59 20.04 -17.20
C ILE A 48 -3.40 20.90 -17.63
N ASN A 49 -2.69 21.48 -16.66
CA ASN A 49 -1.75 22.57 -16.91
C ASN A 49 -0.33 22.10 -17.24
N ARG A 50 0.04 20.87 -16.86
CA ARG A 50 1.39 20.33 -17.15
C ARG A 50 1.38 19.22 -18.18
N LEU A 51 0.33 18.40 -18.22
CA LEU A 51 0.24 17.25 -19.13
C LEU A 51 -0.70 17.48 -20.33
N GLY A 52 -1.48 18.57 -20.33
CA GLY A 52 -2.35 18.94 -21.44
C GLY A 52 -3.62 18.09 -21.55
N PHE A 53 -3.98 17.36 -20.49
CA PHE A 53 -5.22 16.61 -20.43
C PHE A 53 -6.37 17.54 -20.04
N SER A 54 -7.05 18.12 -21.03
CA SER A 54 -8.07 19.16 -20.83
C SER A 54 -9.29 18.76 -20.00
N LYS A 55 -9.48 17.46 -19.73
CA LYS A 55 -10.52 16.92 -18.85
C LYS A 55 -9.99 16.56 -17.45
N GLY A 56 -8.73 16.84 -17.14
CA GLY A 56 -8.15 16.54 -15.83
C GLY A 56 -8.35 15.07 -15.44
N ILE A 57 -8.79 14.81 -14.21
CA ILE A 57 -9.08 13.49 -13.65
C ILE A 57 -10.22 12.75 -14.38
N GLU A 58 -11.04 13.46 -15.14
CA GLU A 58 -12.10 12.91 -16.02
C GLU A 58 -11.56 12.51 -17.41
N THR A 59 -10.26 12.61 -17.64
CA THR A 59 -9.63 12.12 -18.87
C THR A 59 -9.76 10.61 -18.95
N VAL A 60 -10.24 10.13 -20.09
CA VAL A 60 -10.54 8.71 -20.31
C VAL A 60 -9.42 8.04 -21.06
N PHE A 61 -8.89 6.96 -20.50
CA PHE A 61 -7.94 6.07 -21.16
C PHE A 61 -8.57 4.71 -21.42
N GLN A 62 -8.25 4.14 -22.59
CA GLN A 62 -8.63 2.80 -22.95
C GLN A 62 -7.45 1.86 -22.75
N LYS A 63 -7.68 0.75 -22.05
CA LYS A 63 -6.77 -0.38 -21.97
C LYS A 63 -7.57 -1.65 -22.24
N GLU A 64 -7.15 -2.41 -23.26
CA GLU A 64 -7.86 -3.61 -23.70
C GLU A 64 -9.36 -3.31 -23.96
N PHE A 65 -10.25 -3.93 -23.20
CA PHE A 65 -11.70 -3.73 -23.29
C PHE A 65 -12.24 -2.67 -22.32
N ASP A 66 -11.43 -2.23 -21.36
CA ASP A 66 -11.82 -1.26 -20.34
C ASP A 66 -11.58 0.16 -20.81
N LYS A 67 -12.53 1.03 -20.50
CA LYS A 67 -12.48 2.45 -20.81
C LYS A 67 -12.95 3.23 -19.61
N MET A 68 -12.00 3.80 -18.88
CA MET A 68 -12.21 4.41 -17.57
C MET A 68 -11.56 5.79 -17.51
N THR A 69 -12.07 6.66 -16.65
CA THR A 69 -11.44 7.93 -16.30
C THR A 69 -10.17 7.68 -15.47
N ILE A 70 -9.32 8.70 -15.32
CA ILE A 70 -8.14 8.60 -14.46
C ILE A 70 -8.52 8.22 -13.04
N VAL A 71 -9.52 8.90 -12.45
CA VAL A 71 -9.98 8.58 -11.09
C VAL A 71 -10.45 7.13 -10.97
N GLN A 72 -11.18 6.61 -11.97
CA GLN A 72 -11.62 5.22 -11.99
C GLN A 72 -10.46 4.22 -12.10
N TRP A 73 -9.39 4.53 -12.84
CA TRP A 73 -8.19 3.70 -12.87
C TRP A 73 -7.49 3.65 -11.51
N VAL A 74 -7.40 4.78 -10.80
CA VAL A 74 -6.83 4.84 -9.44
C VAL A 74 -7.71 4.07 -8.44
N GLN A 75 -9.04 4.20 -8.53
CA GLN A 75 -9.98 3.40 -7.72
C GLN A 75 -9.83 1.89 -7.98
N LEU A 76 -9.71 1.50 -9.26
CA LEU A 76 -9.48 0.11 -9.64
C LEU A 76 -8.17 -0.42 -9.08
N GLY A 77 -7.11 0.39 -9.09
CA GLY A 77 -5.83 0.01 -8.48
C GLY A 77 -5.94 -0.27 -6.99
N GLY A 78 -6.63 0.62 -6.25
CA GLY A 78 -6.86 0.42 -4.82
C GLY A 78 -7.62 -0.87 -4.55
N ARG A 79 -8.72 -1.08 -5.26
CA ARG A 79 -9.48 -2.33 -5.22
C ARG A 79 -8.64 -3.58 -5.50
N MET A 80 -7.80 -3.54 -6.52
CA MET A 80 -7.12 -4.73 -7.03
C MET A 80 -5.85 -5.09 -6.25
N GLU A 81 -5.36 -4.26 -5.32
CA GLU A 81 -4.19 -4.62 -4.50
C GLU A 81 -4.46 -5.81 -3.60
N ASP A 82 -5.72 -6.00 -3.19
CA ASP A 82 -6.18 -7.17 -2.43
C ASP A 82 -6.37 -8.43 -3.29
N GLN A 83 -6.13 -8.35 -4.60
CA GLN A 83 -6.41 -9.44 -5.54
C GLN A 83 -5.21 -9.80 -6.44
N PRO A 84 -4.84 -11.09 -6.52
CA PRO A 84 -5.36 -12.21 -5.72
C PRO A 84 -5.10 -12.01 -4.21
N GLU A 85 -5.87 -12.67 -3.34
CA GLU A 85 -5.71 -12.57 -1.87
C GLU A 85 -4.28 -12.89 -1.38
N SER A 86 -3.45 -13.55 -2.19
CA SER A 86 -2.04 -13.77 -1.89
C SER A 86 -1.22 -12.47 -1.85
N ARG A 87 -1.71 -11.35 -2.39
CA ARG A 87 -1.04 -10.04 -2.28
C ARG A 87 -1.12 -9.49 -0.86
N GLY A 88 -2.20 -9.79 -0.14
CA GLY A 88 -2.42 -9.33 1.24
C GLY A 88 -1.31 -9.70 2.22
N VAL A 89 -0.53 -10.76 1.96
CA VAL A 89 0.61 -11.13 2.82
C VAL A 89 1.71 -10.05 2.82
N GLU A 90 1.73 -9.20 1.80
CA GLU A 90 2.70 -8.14 1.59
C GLU A 90 2.18 -6.77 2.06
N HIS A 91 1.08 -6.71 2.81
CA HIS A 91 0.46 -5.44 3.22
C HIS A 91 0.97 -4.92 4.58
N PHE A 92 1.82 -5.70 5.24
CA PHE A 92 2.29 -5.44 6.59
C PHE A 92 3.60 -4.62 6.63
N PHE A 93 3.70 -3.73 7.62
CA PHE A 93 4.92 -2.98 7.93
C PHE A 93 5.00 -2.66 9.43
N ASP A 94 5.78 -3.42 10.20
CA ASP A 94 6.08 -3.15 11.61
C ASP A 94 7.23 -2.12 11.74
N PRO A 95 6.98 -0.89 12.23
CA PRO A 95 8.00 0.16 12.34
C PRO A 95 9.07 -0.10 13.41
N PHE A 96 8.98 -1.19 14.18
CA PHE A 96 10.01 -1.58 15.14
C PHE A 96 11.05 -2.55 14.60
N GLU A 97 10.81 -3.09 13.40
CA GLU A 97 11.73 -3.97 12.72
C GLU A 97 12.57 -3.20 11.69
N THR A 98 13.65 -3.81 11.21
CA THR A 98 14.36 -3.23 10.08
C THR A 98 13.48 -3.28 8.83
N TRP A 99 13.58 -2.31 7.93
CA TRP A 99 12.63 -2.17 6.81
C TRP A 99 12.58 -3.39 5.88
N ASP A 100 13.65 -4.19 5.83
CA ASP A 100 13.71 -5.47 5.09
C ASP A 100 12.89 -6.58 5.77
N ASP A 101 12.78 -6.56 7.10
CA ASP A 101 12.14 -7.56 7.95
C ASP A 101 10.80 -7.06 8.56
N ALA A 102 10.38 -5.84 8.23
CA ALA A 102 9.15 -5.22 8.73
C ALA A 102 7.85 -5.86 8.18
N GLY A 103 7.93 -6.85 7.30
CA GLY A 103 6.76 -7.53 6.75
C GLY A 103 6.12 -8.54 7.71
N LEU A 104 5.22 -9.36 7.18
CA LEU A 104 4.50 -10.36 7.97
C LEU A 104 5.41 -11.50 8.44
N SER A 105 5.80 -11.52 9.71
CA SER A 105 6.89 -12.38 10.23
C SER A 105 6.56 -13.88 10.22
N ILE A 106 5.28 -14.23 10.20
CA ILE A 106 4.83 -15.63 10.21
C ILE A 106 4.96 -16.30 8.83
N ILE A 107 5.16 -15.53 7.76
CA ILE A 107 5.30 -16.04 6.39
C ILE A 107 6.75 -15.95 5.96
N PRO A 108 7.45 -17.09 5.84
CA PRO A 108 8.81 -17.07 5.33
C PRO A 108 8.84 -16.47 3.91
N LEU A 109 9.74 -15.51 3.69
CA LEU A 109 9.98 -14.84 2.40
C LEU A 109 8.91 -13.83 1.95
N SER A 110 7.97 -13.42 2.81
CA SER A 110 7.20 -12.21 2.53
C SER A 110 8.11 -10.98 2.58
N PHE A 111 7.73 -9.97 1.83
CA PHE A 111 8.28 -8.64 1.84
C PHE A 111 7.52 -7.75 2.84
N SER A 112 8.15 -6.67 3.28
CA SER A 112 7.40 -5.57 3.89
C SER A 112 6.60 -4.83 2.81
N SER A 113 5.50 -4.17 3.18
CA SER A 113 4.65 -3.46 2.21
C SER A 113 5.38 -2.34 1.47
N LEU A 114 6.39 -1.75 2.11
CA LEU A 114 7.29 -0.81 1.46
C LEU A 114 8.14 -1.49 0.38
N TRP A 115 8.75 -2.63 0.70
CA TRP A 115 9.51 -3.41 -0.28
C TRP A 115 8.62 -3.84 -1.42
N TRP A 116 7.43 -4.36 -1.11
CA TRP A 116 6.43 -4.76 -2.09
C TRP A 116 6.05 -3.63 -3.05
N ALA A 117 5.81 -2.42 -2.52
CA ALA A 117 5.57 -1.21 -3.30
C ALA A 117 6.77 -0.79 -4.16
N ALA A 118 7.99 -1.22 -3.81
CA ALA A 118 9.23 -0.87 -4.49
C ALA A 118 9.86 -2.01 -5.30
N LEU A 119 9.22 -3.17 -5.39
CA LEU A 119 9.74 -4.28 -6.20
C LEU A 119 9.65 -3.94 -7.69
N PRO A 120 10.76 -3.95 -8.44
CA PRO A 120 10.72 -3.73 -9.90
C PRO A 120 9.91 -4.78 -10.67
N ARG A 121 9.57 -5.90 -10.02
CA ARG A 121 8.73 -6.98 -10.54
C ARG A 121 8.01 -7.65 -9.36
N GLN A 122 6.68 -7.47 -9.28
CA GLN A 122 5.82 -8.11 -8.28
C GLN A 122 5.30 -9.49 -8.76
N ASP A 123 5.74 -9.97 -9.92
CA ASP A 123 5.13 -11.10 -10.61
C ASP A 123 5.61 -12.46 -10.11
N ILE A 124 5.04 -12.91 -8.99
CA ILE A 124 4.92 -14.34 -8.72
C ILE A 124 3.73 -14.83 -9.56
N GLY A 125 4.01 -15.15 -10.84
CA GLY A 125 3.00 -15.43 -11.84
C GLY A 125 2.19 -16.71 -11.59
N THR A 126 0.97 -16.59 -11.03
CA THR A 126 -0.03 -17.68 -11.11
C THR A 126 -1.51 -17.30 -10.84
N PHE A 127 -1.97 -16.05 -10.92
CA PHE A 127 -3.40 -15.77 -10.62
C PHE A 127 -4.05 -14.65 -11.46
N PRO A 128 -5.37 -14.73 -11.77
CA PRO A 128 -6.12 -13.62 -12.36
C PRO A 128 -6.15 -12.45 -11.36
N GLY A 129 -5.64 -11.28 -11.76
CA GLY A 129 -5.33 -10.15 -10.88
C GLY A 129 -3.82 -9.88 -10.77
N GLY A 130 -2.98 -10.88 -11.09
CA GLY A 130 -1.52 -10.83 -11.09
C GLY A 130 -0.92 -9.98 -12.20
N GLY A 131 -0.26 -8.90 -11.80
CA GLY A 131 0.54 -7.99 -12.62
C GLY A 131 1.49 -7.19 -11.71
N SER A 132 2.50 -6.54 -12.31
CA SER A 132 3.40 -5.66 -11.57
C SER A 132 2.77 -4.27 -11.45
N HIS A 133 2.46 -3.84 -10.23
CA HIS A 133 1.81 -2.57 -9.90
C HIS A 133 2.58 -1.79 -8.82
N SER A 134 3.91 -1.94 -8.82
CA SER A 134 4.79 -1.20 -7.93
C SER A 134 4.84 0.29 -8.30
N TRP A 135 5.48 1.09 -7.45
CA TRP A 135 5.88 2.46 -7.79
C TRP A 135 6.71 2.54 -9.07
N PHE A 136 7.58 1.56 -9.32
CA PHE A 136 8.38 1.53 -10.54
C PHE A 136 7.52 1.26 -11.77
N ASP A 137 6.48 0.44 -11.65
CA ASP A 137 5.52 0.21 -12.74
C ASP A 137 4.68 1.45 -13.02
N ALA A 138 4.25 2.18 -11.99
CA ALA A 138 3.59 3.48 -12.14
C ALA A 138 4.48 4.46 -12.92
N ARG A 139 5.75 4.59 -12.53
CA ARG A 139 6.71 5.48 -13.22
C ARG A 139 7.02 5.04 -14.64
N LYS A 140 7.12 3.73 -14.89
CA LYS A 140 7.30 3.16 -16.22
C LYS A 140 6.09 3.45 -17.11
N GLY A 141 4.88 3.23 -16.59
CA GLY A 141 3.63 3.56 -17.26
C GLY A 141 3.55 5.06 -17.61
N PHE A 142 3.94 5.93 -16.69
CA PHE A 142 4.00 7.37 -16.94
C PHE A 142 4.97 7.72 -18.09
N TRP A 143 6.20 7.21 -18.03
CA TRP A 143 7.20 7.46 -19.06
C TRP A 143 6.77 6.93 -20.44
N LEU A 144 6.25 5.70 -20.51
CA LEU A 144 5.74 5.13 -21.76
C LEU A 144 4.49 5.88 -22.24
N GLY A 145 3.61 6.30 -21.33
CA GLY A 145 2.45 7.13 -21.63
C GLY A 145 2.84 8.43 -22.33
N LEU A 146 3.96 9.04 -21.96
CA LEU A 146 4.47 10.25 -22.60
C LEU A 146 5.21 10.01 -23.92
N THR A 147 5.85 8.85 -24.07
CA THR A 147 6.87 8.63 -25.12
C THR A 147 6.47 7.63 -26.21
N SER A 148 5.45 6.79 -26.00
CA SER A 148 5.04 5.81 -26.99
C SER A 148 4.52 6.46 -28.29
N THR A 149 4.81 5.79 -29.40
CA THR A 149 4.55 6.29 -30.76
C THR A 149 3.05 6.46 -31.02
N THR A 150 2.26 5.42 -30.73
CA THR A 150 0.83 5.42 -31.04
C THR A 150 0.00 5.94 -29.88
N LYS A 151 -1.16 6.54 -30.19
CA LYS A 151 -2.11 6.98 -29.17
C LYS A 151 -2.60 5.81 -28.31
N ALA A 152 -2.89 4.66 -28.94
CA ALA A 152 -3.38 3.48 -28.24
C ALA A 152 -2.38 2.96 -27.20
N GLU A 153 -1.09 2.92 -27.55
CA GLU A 153 -0.03 2.55 -26.60
C GLU A 153 0.10 3.58 -25.48
N ARG A 154 0.07 4.89 -25.79
CA ARG A 154 0.12 5.94 -24.76
C ARG A 154 -1.06 5.82 -23.79
N ASP A 155 -2.28 5.66 -24.31
CA ASP A 155 -3.48 5.49 -23.49
C ASP A 155 -3.37 4.26 -22.58
N THR A 156 -2.90 3.13 -23.11
CA THR A 156 -2.70 1.89 -22.35
C THR A 156 -1.69 2.10 -21.21
N ASN A 157 -0.58 2.79 -21.49
CA ASN A 157 0.46 3.04 -20.49
C ASN A 157 0.04 4.08 -19.44
N PHE A 158 -0.77 5.08 -19.80
CA PHE A 158 -1.36 5.98 -18.81
C PHE A 158 -2.38 5.24 -17.93
N ALA A 159 -3.23 4.39 -18.49
CA ALA A 159 -4.12 3.54 -17.71
C ALA A 159 -3.34 2.69 -16.68
N GLU A 160 -2.25 2.05 -17.09
CA GLU A 160 -1.38 1.29 -16.18
C GLU A 160 -0.66 2.16 -15.14
N CYS A 161 -0.27 3.38 -15.51
CA CYS A 161 0.29 4.36 -14.57
C CYS A 161 -0.70 4.64 -13.43
N PHE A 162 -1.93 5.05 -13.77
CA PHE A 162 -2.93 5.44 -12.77
C PHE A 162 -3.44 4.25 -11.97
N ARG A 163 -3.58 3.07 -12.60
CA ARG A 163 -3.87 1.83 -11.88
C ARG A 163 -2.77 1.52 -10.86
N SER A 164 -1.51 1.54 -11.26
CA SER A 164 -0.39 1.23 -10.37
C SER A 164 -0.24 2.25 -9.23
N ILE A 165 -0.56 3.53 -9.47
CA ILE A 165 -0.66 4.53 -8.40
C ILE A 165 -1.73 4.10 -7.37
N GLY A 166 -2.89 3.64 -7.83
CA GLY A 166 -3.95 3.15 -6.94
C GLY A 166 -3.53 1.97 -6.05
N HIS A 167 -2.77 1.03 -6.60
CA HIS A 167 -2.17 -0.09 -5.86
C HIS A 167 -1.18 0.39 -4.79
N VAL A 168 -0.32 1.35 -5.11
CA VAL A 168 0.61 1.93 -4.12
C VAL A 168 -0.14 2.70 -3.03
N MET A 169 -1.19 3.45 -3.38
CA MET A 169 -2.03 4.16 -2.40
C MET A 169 -2.73 3.21 -1.44
N HIS A 170 -3.15 2.03 -1.91
CA HIS A 170 -3.69 0.97 -1.06
C HIS A 170 -2.71 0.60 0.06
N LEU A 171 -1.47 0.26 -0.31
CA LEU A 171 -0.45 -0.13 0.66
C LEU A 171 -0.11 0.99 1.65
N VAL A 172 -0.14 2.26 1.23
CA VAL A 172 -0.03 3.41 2.17
C VAL A 172 -1.22 3.40 3.13
N SER A 173 -2.44 3.25 2.61
CA SER A 173 -3.65 3.33 3.44
C SER A 173 -3.77 2.17 4.44
N ASP A 174 -3.24 0.99 4.13
CA ASP A 174 -3.18 -0.14 5.07
C ASP A 174 -2.37 0.21 6.32
N LEU A 175 -1.38 1.09 6.24
CA LEU A 175 -0.62 1.55 7.40
C LEU A 175 -1.46 2.37 8.38
N SER A 176 -2.66 2.81 8.00
CA SER A 176 -3.62 3.43 8.93
C SER A 176 -4.36 2.40 9.80
N VAL A 177 -4.24 1.11 9.48
CA VAL A 177 -4.89 0.00 10.19
C VAL A 177 -3.93 -0.57 11.23
N PRO A 178 -4.31 -0.59 12.53
CA PRO A 178 -3.47 -1.10 13.61
C PRO A 178 -2.93 -2.52 13.42
N ALA A 179 -3.64 -3.38 12.69
CA ALA A 179 -3.25 -4.76 12.42
C ALA A 179 -2.07 -4.87 11.44
N HIS A 180 -2.10 -4.10 10.34
CA HIS A 180 -1.05 -4.09 9.31
C HIS A 180 0.29 -3.58 9.82
N VAL A 181 0.30 -2.75 10.88
CA VAL A 181 1.52 -2.17 11.47
C VAL A 181 2.02 -2.91 12.71
N ARG A 182 1.44 -4.07 13.03
CA ARG A 182 1.75 -4.88 14.22
C ARG A 182 1.87 -6.37 13.94
N ASP A 183 2.10 -6.71 12.68
CA ASP A 183 2.27 -8.09 12.24
C ASP A 183 1.09 -8.96 12.74
N ASP A 184 -0.13 -8.46 12.54
CA ASP A 184 -1.38 -9.07 13.02
C ASP A 184 -2.21 -9.59 11.85
N CYS A 185 -1.74 -10.69 11.25
CA CYS A 185 -2.48 -11.34 10.19
C CYS A 185 -3.81 -11.87 10.72
N HIS A 186 -4.82 -11.76 9.89
CA HIS A 186 -6.17 -12.22 10.16
C HIS A 186 -6.71 -12.86 8.89
N TYR A 187 -7.60 -13.83 9.04
CA TYR A 187 -8.13 -14.61 7.93
C TYR A 187 -9.65 -14.64 8.04
N PRO A 188 -10.35 -13.70 7.37
CA PRO A 188 -11.78 -13.48 7.55
C PRO A 188 -12.64 -14.65 7.07
N ASP A 189 -12.13 -15.45 6.14
CA ASP A 189 -12.87 -16.52 5.49
C ASP A 189 -12.60 -17.90 6.12
N TRP A 190 -13.24 -18.94 5.59
CA TRP A 190 -12.95 -20.32 6.00
C TRP A 190 -11.49 -20.70 5.66
N PRO A 191 -10.72 -21.30 6.57
CA PRO A 191 -11.18 -22.05 7.76
C PRO A 191 -11.13 -21.28 9.08
N PHE A 192 -10.62 -20.05 9.12
CA PHE A 192 -10.30 -19.37 10.37
C PHE A 192 -11.41 -18.43 10.84
N ASN A 193 -12.19 -17.85 9.92
CA ASN A 193 -13.32 -16.96 10.21
C ASN A 193 -12.95 -15.88 11.25
N ASP A 194 -11.80 -15.26 11.03
CA ASP A 194 -11.14 -14.30 11.90
C ASP A 194 -10.93 -12.98 11.14
N PRO A 195 -12.00 -12.19 10.94
CA PRO A 195 -11.90 -10.89 10.27
C PRO A 195 -11.34 -9.82 11.21
N ASP A 196 -10.56 -8.87 10.68
CA ASP A 196 -10.18 -7.69 11.46
C ASP A 196 -11.42 -6.86 11.83
N PRO A 197 -11.70 -6.62 13.12
CA PRO A 197 -12.91 -5.91 13.55
C PRO A 197 -12.97 -4.45 13.10
N TYR A 198 -11.81 -3.80 12.90
CA TYR A 198 -11.74 -2.41 12.48
C TYR A 198 -12.09 -2.30 10.99
N GLU A 199 -11.48 -3.11 10.13
CA GLU A 199 -11.81 -3.18 8.69
C GLU A 199 -13.28 -3.55 8.46
N LEU A 200 -13.81 -4.47 9.28
CA LEU A 200 -15.22 -4.81 9.35
C LEU A 200 -16.14 -3.63 9.64
N TRP A 201 -15.73 -2.79 10.59
CA TRP A 201 -16.49 -1.62 10.99
C TRP A 201 -16.39 -0.53 9.93
N THR A 202 -15.20 -0.24 9.40
CA THR A 202 -15.01 0.77 8.35
C THR A 202 -15.78 0.43 7.09
N GLN A 203 -15.87 -0.86 6.70
CA GLN A 203 -16.69 -1.29 5.58
C GLN A 203 -18.17 -0.99 5.81
N LYS A 204 -18.71 -1.30 7.00
CA LYS A 204 -20.11 -1.02 7.35
C LYS A 204 -20.41 0.47 7.40
N GLU A 205 -19.45 1.25 7.88
CA GLU A 205 -19.55 2.70 8.04
C GLU A 205 -19.01 3.48 6.85
N ALA A 206 -18.67 2.85 5.71
CA ALA A 206 -17.97 3.49 4.60
C ALA A 206 -18.64 4.79 4.10
N LYS A 207 -19.97 4.90 4.21
CA LYS A 207 -20.72 6.13 3.85
C LYS A 207 -20.65 7.25 4.89
N ASN A 208 -20.26 6.93 6.11
CA ASN A 208 -20.18 7.82 7.27
C ASN A 208 -18.73 8.15 7.65
N LEU A 209 -17.74 7.48 7.05
CA LEU A 209 -16.33 7.77 7.25
C LEU A 209 -15.97 9.17 6.72
N VAL A 210 -15.01 9.79 7.38
CA VAL A 210 -14.46 11.09 6.99
C VAL A 210 -13.21 10.85 6.16
N TYR A 211 -13.31 11.06 4.85
CA TYR A 211 -12.19 10.93 3.90
C TYR A 211 -11.46 12.24 3.64
N THR A 212 -11.81 13.30 4.37
CA THR A 212 -11.15 14.61 4.30
C THR A 212 -10.21 14.76 5.49
N GLY A 213 -8.93 15.04 5.23
CA GLY A 213 -7.96 15.26 6.31
C GLY A 213 -8.32 16.50 7.16
N PRO A 214 -8.04 16.49 8.47
CA PRO A 214 -8.36 17.61 9.37
C PRO A 214 -7.57 18.90 9.04
N ASN A 215 -6.47 18.80 8.28
CA ASN A 215 -5.70 19.92 7.76
C ASN A 215 -5.53 19.78 6.25
N SER A 216 -6.01 20.75 5.49
CA SER A 216 -5.80 20.83 4.03
C SER A 216 -4.36 21.24 3.65
N THR A 217 -3.51 21.53 4.63
CA THR A 217 -2.09 21.84 4.44
C THR A 217 -1.27 20.59 4.70
N PHE A 218 -1.12 19.76 3.68
CA PHE A 218 -0.07 18.75 3.63
C PHE A 218 1.29 19.44 3.62
N ASP A 219 2.17 19.08 4.56
CA ASP A 219 3.52 19.59 4.57
C ASP A 219 4.42 18.68 3.72
N ALA A 220 4.83 19.19 2.56
CA ALA A 220 5.67 18.44 1.64
C ALA A 220 7.08 18.14 2.20
N LEU A 221 7.49 18.76 3.32
CA LEU A 221 8.77 18.48 3.99
C LEU A 221 8.90 17.02 4.46
N ILE A 222 7.80 16.27 4.55
CA ILE A 222 7.84 14.83 4.81
C ILE A 222 8.71 14.09 3.77
N PHE A 223 8.68 14.52 2.51
CA PHE A 223 9.45 13.89 1.43
C PHE A 223 10.93 14.28 1.42
N ASP A 224 11.30 15.42 2.01
CA ASP A 224 12.70 15.86 2.15
C ASP A 224 13.47 15.02 3.17
N ARG A 225 12.75 14.25 3.97
CA ARG A 225 13.26 13.45 5.10
C ARG A 225 13.21 11.96 4.83
N ALA A 226 12.81 11.55 3.62
CA ALA A 226 12.82 10.14 3.23
C ALA A 226 14.19 9.55 3.59
N VAL A 227 14.16 8.55 4.48
CA VAL A 227 15.37 7.83 4.88
C VAL A 227 16.00 7.33 3.59
N ASN A 228 17.22 7.77 3.34
CA ASN A 228 17.97 7.31 2.18
C ASN A 228 18.33 5.85 2.42
N LEU A 229 17.39 4.97 2.12
CA LEU A 229 17.67 3.57 1.92
C LEU A 229 18.55 3.52 0.68
N GLU A 230 19.86 3.46 0.87
CA GLU A 230 20.83 3.26 -0.23
C GLU A 230 20.45 2.05 -1.12
N GLN A 231 19.59 1.16 -0.61
CA GLN A 231 19.10 -0.05 -1.26
C GLN A 231 17.76 0.13 -2.02
N ILE A 232 16.91 1.10 -1.65
CA ILE A 232 15.59 1.34 -2.30
C ILE A 232 15.23 2.84 -2.26
N PRO A 233 15.60 3.63 -3.28
CA PRO A 233 15.21 5.03 -3.33
C PRO A 233 13.75 5.13 -3.80
N LEU A 234 12.80 4.83 -2.90
CA LEU A 234 11.39 5.15 -3.06
C LEU A 234 11.14 6.54 -2.46
N PRO A 235 10.96 7.61 -3.26
CA PRO A 235 10.88 8.98 -2.72
C PRO A 235 9.70 9.21 -1.78
N ILE A 236 8.72 8.31 -1.81
CA ILE A 236 7.52 8.34 -0.96
C ILE A 236 7.65 7.44 0.28
N SER A 237 8.82 6.85 0.56
CA SER A 237 9.02 5.95 1.71
C SER A 237 8.76 6.62 3.06
N ALA A 238 8.94 7.95 3.15
CA ALA A 238 8.61 8.72 4.34
C ALA A 238 7.12 8.67 4.74
N LEU A 239 6.24 8.23 3.83
CA LEU A 239 4.83 7.96 4.15
C LEU A 239 4.67 6.68 4.97
N TRP A 240 5.60 5.72 4.85
CA TRP A 240 5.61 4.50 5.65
C TRP A 240 6.19 4.77 7.03
N ASP A 241 7.45 5.19 7.05
CA ASP A 241 8.28 5.26 8.25
C ASP A 241 9.41 6.29 8.07
N GLN A 242 9.79 6.93 9.18
CA GLN A 242 10.92 7.85 9.28
C GLN A 242 11.91 7.49 10.40
N ASP A 243 11.81 6.30 10.99
CA ASP A 243 12.65 5.78 12.07
C ASP A 243 12.74 6.74 13.29
N ARG A 244 11.60 7.32 13.70
CA ARG A 244 11.54 8.28 14.83
C ARG A 244 10.89 7.70 16.08
N TYR A 245 9.88 6.86 15.92
CA TYR A 245 9.16 6.25 17.02
C TYR A 245 9.80 4.93 17.43
N ASP A 246 10.45 4.91 18.59
CA ASP A 246 11.15 3.75 19.14
C ASP A 246 10.30 2.88 20.09
N GLY A 247 9.00 3.19 20.20
CA GLY A 247 8.07 2.49 21.08
C GLY A 247 8.02 3.02 22.51
N THR A 248 8.74 4.10 22.84
CA THR A 248 8.79 4.63 24.22
C THR A 248 7.87 5.82 24.46
N ASN A 249 7.85 6.80 23.56
CA ASN A 249 7.09 8.04 23.73
C ASN A 249 6.26 8.38 22.49
N PRO A 250 4.93 8.16 22.51
CA PRO A 250 4.07 8.42 21.35
C PRO A 250 3.99 9.91 20.97
N GLU A 251 4.36 10.85 21.86
CA GLU A 251 4.38 12.29 21.56
C GLU A 251 5.28 12.65 20.36
N VAL A 252 6.30 11.82 20.07
CA VAL A 252 7.15 12.00 18.88
C VAL A 252 6.33 11.95 17.58
N THR A 253 5.21 11.22 17.59
CA THR A 253 4.32 11.05 16.43
C THR A 253 3.30 12.18 16.25
N TRP A 254 3.07 13.02 17.28
CA TRP A 254 2.12 14.14 17.23
C TRP A 254 2.76 15.51 17.00
N SER A 255 4.06 15.65 17.31
CA SER A 255 4.77 16.93 17.20
C SER A 255 4.98 17.39 15.73
N ASP A 256 5.50 18.61 15.52
CA ASP A 256 5.88 19.21 14.21
C ASP A 256 6.86 18.35 13.37
N GLN A 257 7.20 17.17 13.86
CA GLN A 257 8.19 16.27 13.36
C GLN A 257 7.70 15.42 12.19
N GLN A 258 6.39 15.26 11.97
CA GLN A 258 5.78 14.44 10.92
C GLN A 258 6.43 13.06 10.81
N VAL A 259 5.80 12.03 11.35
CA VAL A 259 6.27 10.64 11.23
C VAL A 259 5.58 9.93 10.07
N GLY A 260 6.07 8.73 9.71
CA GLY A 260 5.35 7.86 8.79
C GLY A 260 4.04 7.34 9.37
N LEU A 261 3.14 6.87 8.51
CA LEU A 261 1.82 6.40 8.93
C LEU A 261 1.92 5.12 9.76
N ALA A 262 2.91 4.26 9.52
CA ALA A 262 3.12 3.06 10.31
C ALA A 262 3.46 3.42 11.77
N GLU A 263 4.40 4.36 11.97
CA GLU A 263 4.77 4.88 13.29
C GLU A 263 3.58 5.51 14.01
N PHE A 264 2.84 6.38 13.31
CA PHE A 264 1.67 7.05 13.88
C PHE A 264 0.60 6.04 14.31
N SER A 265 0.27 5.07 13.47
CA SER A 265 -0.75 4.07 13.75
C SER A 265 -0.33 3.11 14.87
N ASN A 266 0.94 2.73 14.88
CA ASN A 266 1.52 1.89 15.93
C ASN A 266 1.63 2.62 17.29
N ALA A 267 1.87 3.93 17.30
CA ALA A 267 1.94 4.70 18.54
C ALA A 267 0.55 4.96 19.17
N ASN A 268 -0.49 5.16 18.35
CA ASN A 268 -1.70 5.85 18.79
C ASN A 268 -2.98 5.02 18.84
N PHE A 269 -3.03 3.89 18.15
CA PHE A 269 -4.25 3.08 18.09
C PHE A 269 -3.97 1.65 18.54
N PHE A 270 -4.91 1.06 19.26
CA PHE A 270 -4.80 -0.33 19.70
C PHE A 270 -5.33 -1.27 18.61
N ARG A 271 -4.81 -2.51 18.58
CA ARG A 271 -5.44 -3.63 17.87
C ARG A 271 -6.43 -4.34 18.79
N ALA A 272 -7.39 -5.06 18.20
CA ALA A 272 -8.52 -5.64 18.94
C ALA A 272 -8.13 -6.68 20.01
N ASP A 273 -6.96 -7.33 19.89
CA ASP A 273 -6.59 -8.50 20.68
C ASP A 273 -5.36 -8.33 21.62
N LYS A 274 -4.54 -7.27 21.50
CA LYS A 274 -3.36 -7.06 22.38
C LYS A 274 -3.14 -5.61 22.83
N ILE A 275 -2.87 -5.45 24.12
CA ILE A 275 -2.31 -4.22 24.73
C ILE A 275 -0.85 -4.10 24.29
N MET A 276 -0.39 -2.87 24.00
CA MET A 276 0.97 -2.53 23.55
C MET A 276 2.05 -3.36 24.26
N THR A 277 2.57 -4.36 23.56
CA THR A 277 3.80 -5.04 23.97
C THR A 277 4.68 -5.21 22.76
N ARG A 278 5.86 -4.58 22.79
CA ARG A 278 7.01 -4.98 21.98
C ARG A 278 7.16 -6.50 22.12
N ARG A 279 7.32 -7.25 21.02
CA ARG A 279 7.71 -8.67 21.14
C ARG A 279 9.00 -8.73 21.95
N SER A 280 8.90 -9.21 23.19
CA SER A 280 10.08 -9.62 23.93
C SER A 280 10.61 -10.87 23.25
N ILE A 281 11.77 -10.73 22.63
CA ILE A 281 12.60 -11.80 22.05
C ILE A 281 12.85 -12.89 23.09
#